data_AF-A0A2P5L939-F1
#
_entry.id   AF-A0A2P5L939-F1
#
_cell.length_a   1.000
_cell.length_b   1.000
_cell.length_c   1.000
_cell.angle_alpha   90.00
_cell.angle_beta   90.00
_cell.angle_gamma   90.00
#
_symmetry.space_group_name_H-M   'P 1'
#
loop_
_entity.id
_entity.type
_entity.pdbx_description
1 polymer ?
#
loop_
_entity_poly.entity_id
_entity_poly.type
_entity_poly.pdbx_seq_one_letter_code
_entity_poly.pdbx_strand_id
1 'polypeptide(L)'
;MRGTVLVNLDKPFTALNGHAWRVDLSDWDDSLGDPLKFMLYENGLPVGWPNAPRYAIEQWGKGRYRIEDNGLIFSATDNSDPNQAGKTYSFRTDFI
;
A
#
# COMPACT_ATOMS: atom_id res chain seq x y z
N MET A 1 -6.79 21.02 -13.65
CA MET A 1 -6.20 20.36 -12.46
C MET A 1 -7.11 19.19 -12.13
N ARG A 2 -6.72 17.94 -12.46
CA ARG A 2 -7.46 16.77 -11.96
C ARG A 2 -7.17 16.71 -10.47
N GLY A 3 -8.19 16.88 -9.63
CA GLY A 3 -8.04 16.68 -8.19
C GLY A 3 -7.46 15.29 -7.92
N THR A 4 -6.62 15.17 -6.89
CA THR A 4 -5.93 13.91 -6.58
C THR A 4 -6.96 12.82 -6.27
N VAL A 5 -7.22 11.94 -7.23
CA VAL A 5 -8.19 10.86 -7.09
C VAL A 5 -7.55 9.73 -6.28
N LEU A 6 -8.20 9.34 -5.18
CA LEU A 6 -7.85 8.10 -4.49
C LEU A 6 -8.33 6.91 -5.30
N VAL A 7 -7.42 5.98 -5.55
CA VAL A 7 -7.68 4.73 -6.27
C VAL A 7 -7.85 3.63 -5.23
N ASN A 8 -9.00 2.96 -5.23
CA ASN A 8 -9.24 1.85 -4.31
C ASN A 8 -8.44 0.62 -4.70
N LEU A 9 -7.95 -0.11 -3.69
CA LEU A 9 -7.30 -1.40 -3.85
C LEU A 9 -8.30 -2.52 -3.62
N ASP A 10 -8.39 -3.45 -4.57
CA ASP A 10 -9.30 -4.57 -4.48
C ASP A 10 -8.72 -5.73 -3.66
N LYS A 11 -9.60 -6.36 -2.89
CA LYS A 11 -9.33 -7.58 -2.13
C LYS A 11 -9.59 -8.82 -3.00
N PRO A 12 -8.99 -9.98 -2.67
CA PRO A 12 -8.09 -10.22 -1.54
C PRO A 12 -6.64 -9.86 -1.84
N PHE A 13 -5.95 -9.39 -0.81
CA PHE A 13 -4.50 -9.22 -0.81
C PHE A 13 -3.82 -10.56 -0.55
N THR A 14 -2.69 -10.80 -1.21
CA THR A 14 -1.93 -12.04 -1.07
C THR A 14 -1.01 -11.94 0.14
N ALA A 15 -1.08 -12.92 1.04
CA ALA A 15 -0.18 -13.00 2.19
C ALA A 15 1.27 -13.25 1.72
N LEU A 16 2.20 -12.52 2.29
CA LEU A 16 3.64 -12.81 2.23
C LEU A 16 4.11 -13.25 3.63
N ASN A 17 5.41 -13.11 3.91
CA ASN A 17 5.95 -13.45 5.22
C ASN A 17 5.56 -12.42 6.28
N GLY A 18 5.36 -12.89 7.52
CA GLY A 18 5.15 -12.05 8.69
C GLY A 18 3.93 -11.13 8.54
N HIS A 19 4.15 -9.82 8.64
CA HIS A 19 3.10 -8.81 8.51
C HIS A 19 2.88 -8.29 7.09
N ALA A 20 3.60 -8.82 6.09
CA ALA A 20 3.58 -8.31 4.73
C ALA A 20 2.47 -8.95 3.87
N TRP A 21 1.88 -8.12 3.03
CA TRP A 21 0.84 -8.47 2.05
C TRP A 21 1.14 -7.80 0.72
N ARG A 22 0.71 -8.41 -0.38
CA ARG A 22 0.89 -7.90 -1.74
C ARG A 22 -0.45 -7.68 -2.45
N VAL A 23 -0.50 -6.61 -3.23
CA VAL A 23 -1.50 -6.38 -4.29
C VAL A 23 -0.78 -6.11 -5.61
N ASP A 24 -1.30 -6.69 -6.69
CA ASP A 24 -0.83 -6.46 -8.05
C ASP A 24 -1.36 -5.12 -8.56
N LEU A 25 -0.47 -4.31 -9.12
CA LEU A 25 -0.75 -3.00 -9.70
C LEU A 25 -0.21 -2.91 -11.13
N SER A 26 -0.14 -4.04 -11.86
CA SER A 26 0.33 -4.09 -13.26
C SER A 26 -0.40 -3.13 -14.18
N ASP A 27 -1.70 -2.92 -13.97
CA ASP A 27 -2.50 -1.95 -14.74
C ASP A 27 -2.08 -0.49 -14.52
N TRP A 28 -1.23 -0.24 -13.52
CA TRP A 28 -0.72 1.07 -13.12
C TRP A 28 0.78 1.24 -13.36
N ASP A 29 1.50 0.28 -13.96
CA ASP A 29 2.97 0.25 -14.00
C ASP A 29 3.60 1.62 -14.41
N ASP A 30 3.22 2.14 -15.59
CA ASP A 30 3.69 3.46 -16.08
C ASP A 30 3.21 4.65 -15.22
N SER A 31 2.18 4.46 -14.41
CA SER A 31 1.47 5.48 -13.62
C SER A 31 1.77 5.46 -12.13
N LEU A 32 2.44 4.43 -11.60
CA LEU A 32 2.87 4.36 -10.19
C LEU A 32 3.83 5.50 -9.86
N GLY A 33 4.59 5.97 -10.85
CA GLY A 33 5.39 7.18 -10.78
C GLY A 33 6.57 7.05 -9.80
N ASP A 34 6.91 8.17 -9.16
CA ASP A 34 7.95 8.21 -8.14
C ASP A 34 7.44 7.57 -6.84
N PRO A 35 8.09 6.51 -6.31
CA PRO A 35 7.70 5.89 -5.04
C PRO A 35 7.64 6.87 -3.86
N LEU A 36 8.32 8.01 -3.93
CA LEU A 36 8.26 9.08 -2.92
C LEU A 36 6.96 9.91 -2.97
N LYS A 37 6.21 9.83 -4.07
CA LYS A 37 4.90 10.48 -4.26
C LYS A 37 3.73 9.53 -4.08
N PHE A 38 4.00 8.24 -3.91
CA PHE A 38 2.99 7.25 -3.58
C PHE A 38 2.56 7.38 -2.12
N MET A 39 1.27 7.51 -1.88
CA MET A 39 0.69 7.49 -0.53
C MET A 39 -0.38 6.41 -0.42
N LEU A 40 -0.17 5.48 0.50
CA LEU A 40 -1.17 4.49 0.90
C LEU A 40 -2.11 5.07 1.97
N TYR A 41 -3.37 4.68 1.91
CA TYR A 41 -4.40 4.98 2.88
C TYR A 41 -4.99 3.69 3.43
N GLU A 42 -5.22 3.65 4.74
CA GLU A 42 -6.03 2.62 5.40
C GLU A 42 -7.26 3.31 6.02
N ASN A 43 -8.46 2.86 5.65
CA ASN A 43 -9.72 3.44 6.11
C ASN A 43 -9.81 4.97 5.89
N GLY A 44 -9.27 5.44 4.76
CA GLY A 44 -9.25 6.86 4.38
C GLY A 44 -8.19 7.70 5.10
N LEU A 45 -7.37 7.12 5.98
CA LEU A 45 -6.29 7.82 6.68
C LEU A 45 -4.93 7.47 6.06
N PRO A 46 -4.02 8.46 5.90
CA PRO A 46 -2.71 8.23 5.32
C PRO A 46 -1.86 7.33 6.21
N VAL A 47 -1.09 6.45 5.57
CA VAL A 47 -0.21 5.49 6.23
C VAL A 47 1.23 6.03 6.24
N GLY A 48 1.87 6.02 7.41
CA GLY A 48 3.02 6.88 7.70
C GLY A 48 4.42 6.40 7.26
N TRP A 49 4.58 5.21 6.67
CA TRP A 49 5.91 4.64 6.41
C TRP A 49 6.11 4.19 4.94
N PRO A 50 6.19 5.13 3.98
CA PRO A 50 6.50 4.84 2.59
C PRO A 50 7.93 4.33 2.40
N ASN A 51 8.15 3.60 1.30
CA ASN A 51 9.44 3.10 0.85
C ASN A 51 10.24 2.35 1.94
N ALA A 52 9.55 1.64 2.82
CA ALA A 52 10.18 0.82 3.83
C ALA A 52 10.86 -0.40 3.18
N PRO A 53 12.03 -0.84 3.67
CA PRO A 53 12.65 -2.05 3.14
C PRO A 53 11.78 -3.26 3.45
N ARG A 54 11.70 -4.23 2.52
CA ARG A 54 10.80 -5.39 2.61
C ARG A 54 10.93 -6.15 3.94
N TYR A 55 12.14 -6.38 4.42
CA TYR A 55 12.36 -7.05 5.71
C TYR A 55 11.69 -6.32 6.89
N ALA A 56 11.61 -4.99 6.87
CA ALA A 56 10.97 -4.23 7.94
C ALA A 56 9.44 -4.30 7.85
N ILE A 57 8.88 -4.45 6.66
CA ILE A 57 7.44 -4.70 6.47
C ILE A 57 7.10 -6.09 7.02
N GLU A 58 7.87 -7.11 6.65
CA GLU A 58 7.67 -8.49 7.11
C GLU A 58 7.83 -8.60 8.64
N GLN A 59 8.88 -8.01 9.21
CA GLN A 59 9.23 -8.15 10.61
C GLN A 59 8.39 -7.26 11.55
N TRP A 60 8.14 -6.00 11.18
CA TRP A 60 7.52 -5.02 12.06
C TRP A 60 6.11 -4.62 11.65
N GLY A 61 5.81 -4.63 10.36
CA GLY A 61 4.55 -4.12 9.82
C GLY A 61 4.31 -2.65 10.20
N LYS A 62 3.17 -2.36 10.83
CA LYS A 62 2.72 -1.07 11.36
C LYS A 62 2.54 0.00 10.29
N GLY A 63 1.91 -0.37 9.18
CA GLY A 63 1.69 0.55 8.06
C GLY A 63 2.94 0.80 7.23
N ARG A 64 3.95 -0.07 7.30
CA ARG A 64 5.08 0.00 6.36
C ARG A 64 4.65 -0.51 5.01
N TYR A 65 5.07 0.19 3.96
CA TYR A 65 4.82 -0.22 2.59
C TYR A 65 5.93 0.21 1.64
N ARG A 66 5.95 -0.43 0.47
CA ARG A 66 6.82 -0.07 -0.65
C ARG A 66 6.19 -0.52 -1.96
N ILE A 67 6.56 0.18 -3.03
CA ILE A 67 6.41 -0.36 -4.38
C ILE A 67 7.57 -1.32 -4.63
N GLU A 68 7.25 -2.50 -5.14
CA GLU A 68 8.20 -3.54 -5.53
C GLU A 68 7.69 -4.19 -6.82
N ASP A 69 8.47 -4.02 -7.89
CA ASP A 69 8.09 -4.32 -9.26
C ASP A 69 6.77 -3.62 -9.61
N ASN A 70 5.84 -4.34 -10.22
CA ASN A 70 4.49 -3.91 -10.60
C ASN A 70 3.46 -4.01 -9.45
N GLY A 71 3.87 -3.88 -8.19
CA GLY A 71 2.96 -4.12 -7.06
C GLY A 71 3.30 -3.34 -5.81
N LEU A 72 2.35 -3.34 -4.88
CA LEU A 72 2.49 -2.76 -3.57
C LEU A 72 2.66 -3.89 -2.54
N ILE A 73 3.75 -3.83 -1.78
CA ILE A 73 3.93 -4.62 -0.57
C ILE A 73 3.64 -3.73 0.63
N PHE A 74 2.75 -4.15 1.51
CA PHE A 74 2.32 -3.34 2.65
C PHE A 74 1.97 -4.20 3.87
N SER A 75 1.67 -3.52 4.97
CA SER A 75 1.15 -4.10 6.21
C SER A 75 0.04 -3.21 6.74
N ALA A 76 -0.96 -3.81 7.41
CA ALA A 76 -1.95 -3.03 8.14
C ALA A 76 -1.28 -2.22 9.28
N THR A 77 -1.84 -1.06 9.61
CA THR A 77 -1.34 -0.16 10.67
C THR A 77 -1.34 -0.81 12.06
N ASP A 78 -2.29 -1.71 12.31
CA ASP A 78 -2.44 -2.47 13.56
C ASP A 78 -1.80 -3.88 13.49
N ASN A 79 -1.24 -4.29 12.34
CA ASN A 79 -0.73 -5.63 12.00
C ASN A 79 -1.79 -6.73 11.85
N SER A 80 -3.09 -6.41 11.85
CA SER A 80 -4.11 -7.42 11.57
C SER A 80 -4.19 -7.75 10.08
N ASP A 81 -4.91 -8.81 9.75
CA ASP A 81 -5.13 -9.23 8.36
C ASP A 81 -5.89 -8.13 7.58
N PRO A 82 -5.29 -7.55 6.52
CA PRO A 82 -5.91 -6.48 5.74
C PRO A 82 -7.16 -6.94 4.97
N ASN A 83 -7.37 -8.25 4.79
CA ASN A 83 -8.57 -8.81 4.17
C ASN A 83 -9.78 -8.83 5.10
N GLN A 84 -9.61 -8.59 6.41
CA GLN A 84 -10.73 -8.52 7.37
C GLN A 84 -11.83 -7.54 6.93
N ALA A 85 -13.08 -7.89 7.23
CA ALA A 85 -14.23 -7.06 6.94
C ALA A 85 -14.09 -5.67 7.59
N GLY A 86 -14.49 -4.63 6.88
CA GLY A 86 -14.40 -3.24 7.35
C GLY A 86 -13.06 -2.54 7.08
N LYS A 87 -12.00 -3.27 6.70
CA LYS A 87 -10.74 -2.64 6.24
C LYS A 87 -10.82 -2.26 4.77
N THR A 88 -10.46 -1.02 4.46
CA THR A 88 -10.39 -0.48 3.09
C THR A 88 -9.03 0.14 2.85
N TYR A 89 -8.52 0.01 1.62
CA TYR A 89 -7.24 0.57 1.23
C TYR A 89 -7.38 1.31 -0.09
N SER A 90 -6.66 2.43 -0.19
CA SER A 90 -6.58 3.21 -1.41
C SER A 90 -5.22 3.88 -1.52
N PHE A 91 -4.86 4.32 -2.72
CA PHE A 91 -3.61 5.03 -2.95
C PHE A 91 -3.79 6.24 -3.85
N ARG A 92 -2.74 7.06 -3.91
CA ARG A 92 -2.53 8.09 -4.92
C ARG A 92 -1.04 8.20 -5.22
N THR A 93 -0.71 8.73 -6.39
CA THR A 93 0.66 8.82 -6.91
C THR A 93 1.16 10.27 -7.05
N ASP A 94 0.32 11.26 -6.73
CA ASP A 94 0.55 12.68 -7.02
C ASP A 94 0.53 13.56 -5.76
N PHE A 95 1.36 13.28 -4.76
CA PHE A 95 1.58 14.26 -3.67
C PHE A 95 2.74 15.21 -4.02
N ILE A 96 2.41 16.48 -4.25
CA ILE A 96 3.34 17.62 -4.29
C ILE A 96 2.84 18.63 -3.28
#